data_AF-A0A0H3ZUW3-F1
#
_entry.id   AF-A0A0H3ZUW3-F1
#
_cell.length_a   1.000
_cell.length_b   1.000
_cell.length_c   1.000
_cell.angle_alpha   90.00
_cell.angle_beta   90.00
_cell.angle_gamma   90.00
#
_symmetry.space_group_name_H-M   'P 1'
#
loop_
_entity.id
_entity.type
_entity.pdbx_description
1 polymer ?
#
loop_
_entity_poly.entity_id
_entity_poly.type
_entity_poly.pdbx_seq_one_letter_code
_entity_poly.pdbx_strand_id
1 'polypeptide(L)'
;MNPNAISPVGAEGVAQFMPGTWSDVSRELGLLGSPTDAELAIPAGAYYMAKLRNIWKWPRPEEDRHNLAMACYNAGCGNILKAQRLCGNPSRYEPIMQCLPDVTGKHAKETMGYAPRIRRIYKRLVYE
;
A
#
# COMPACT_ATOMS: atom_id res chain seq x y z
N MET A 1 -14.95 10.97 1.01
CA MET A 1 -14.33 10.09 0.00
C MET A 1 -14.90 10.45 -1.37
N ASN A 2 -14.12 10.38 -2.45
CA ASN A 2 -14.57 10.64 -3.82
C ASN A 2 -14.31 9.41 -4.72
N PRO A 3 -15.34 8.70 -5.20
CA PRO A 3 -15.18 7.54 -6.09
C PRO A 3 -14.61 7.86 -7.47
N ASN A 4 -14.71 9.11 -7.92
CA ASN A 4 -14.19 9.53 -9.23
C ASN A 4 -12.81 10.19 -9.14
N ALA A 5 -12.09 10.00 -8.02
CA ALA A 5 -10.77 10.58 -7.84
C ALA A 5 -9.75 9.94 -8.79
N ILE A 6 -9.00 10.78 -9.51
CA ILE A 6 -7.89 10.38 -10.38
C ILE A 6 -6.66 11.16 -9.97
N SER A 7 -5.58 10.46 -9.65
CA SER A 7 -4.31 11.09 -9.30
C SER A 7 -3.54 11.55 -10.55
N PRO A 8 -2.56 12.46 -10.42
CA PRO A 8 -1.73 12.89 -11.55
C PRO A 8 -0.95 11.76 -12.25
N VAL A 9 -0.78 10.62 -11.58
CA VAL A 9 -0.08 9.43 -12.12
C VAL A 9 -1.04 8.33 -12.57
N GLY A 10 -2.35 8.58 -12.57
CA GLY A 10 -3.36 7.66 -13.12
C GLY A 10 -3.91 6.64 -12.12
N ALA A 11 -3.65 6.78 -10.82
CA ALA A 11 -4.38 6.00 -9.81
C ALA A 11 -5.85 6.46 -9.73
N GLU A 12 -6.80 5.52 -9.71
CA GLU A 12 -8.23 5.79 -9.86
C GLU A 12 -9.05 5.25 -8.68
N GLY A 13 -10.17 5.91 -8.38
CA GLY A 13 -11.17 5.37 -7.47
C GLY A 13 -10.93 5.64 -5.99
N VAL A 14 -11.88 5.25 -5.15
CA VAL A 14 -11.73 5.39 -3.68
C VAL A 14 -10.51 4.65 -3.12
N ALA A 15 -10.13 3.53 -3.75
CA ALA A 15 -8.99 2.71 -3.38
C ALA A 15 -7.68 3.12 -4.10
N GLN A 16 -7.74 4.10 -5.01
CA GLN A 16 -6.60 4.61 -5.78
C GLN A 16 -5.79 3.49 -6.45
N PHE A 17 -6.48 2.65 -7.22
CA PHE A 17 -5.84 1.58 -7.98
C PHE A 17 -5.06 2.15 -9.16
N MET A 18 -3.82 1.70 -9.34
CA MET A 18 -3.13 1.85 -10.62
C MET A 18 -3.81 0.95 -11.67
N PRO A 19 -3.86 1.32 -12.96
CA PRO A 19 -4.58 0.56 -13.98
C PRO A 19 -4.13 -0.91 -14.09
N GLY A 20 -2.82 -1.16 -14.03
CA GLY A 20 -2.28 -2.52 -14.02
C GLY A 20 -2.72 -3.33 -12.79
N THR A 21 -2.69 -2.72 -11.61
CA THR A 21 -3.14 -3.36 -10.36
C THR A 21 -4.63 -3.67 -10.40
N TRP A 22 -5.47 -2.76 -10.92
CA TRP A 22 -6.89 -3.03 -11.11
C TRP A 22 -7.11 -4.21 -12.05
N SER A 23 -6.44 -4.24 -13.20
CA SER A 23 -6.54 -5.34 -14.17
C SER A 23 -6.23 -6.70 -13.55
N ASP A 24 -5.17 -6.78 -12.73
CA ASP A 24 -4.81 -8.02 -12.05
C ASP A 24 -5.80 -8.41 -10.95
N VAL A 25 -6.16 -7.47 -10.07
CA VAL A 25 -7.03 -7.73 -8.92
C VAL A 25 -8.46 -8.05 -9.37
N SER A 26 -9.01 -7.32 -10.33
CA SER A 26 -10.35 -7.57 -10.88
C SER A 26 -10.42 -8.94 -11.55
N ARG A 27 -9.40 -9.33 -12.33
CA ARG A 27 -9.32 -10.66 -12.94
C ARG A 27 -9.28 -11.77 -11.90
N GLU A 28 -8.48 -11.62 -10.84
CA GLU A 28 -8.39 -12.62 -9.77
C GLU A 28 -9.69 -12.79 -9.00
N LEU A 29 -10.46 -11.70 -8.84
CA LEU A 29 -11.73 -11.69 -8.12
C LEU A 29 -12.95 -11.94 -9.04
N GLY A 30 -12.75 -12.10 -10.35
CA GLY A 30 -13.84 -12.23 -11.32
C GLY A 30 -14.74 -11.00 -11.41
N LEU A 31 -14.21 -9.81 -11.11
CA LEU A 31 -14.98 -8.56 -11.12
C LEU A 31 -15.09 -8.01 -12.55
N LEU A 32 -16.29 -7.56 -12.90
CA LEU A 32 -16.56 -6.80 -14.11
C LEU A 32 -16.93 -5.37 -13.70
N GLY A 33 -16.08 -4.40 -14.04
CA GLY A 33 -16.32 -3.00 -13.70
C GLY A 33 -15.07 -2.14 -13.66
N SER A 34 -15.19 -0.99 -13.00
CA SER A 34 -14.18 0.07 -12.96
C SER A 34 -13.65 0.28 -11.53
N PRO A 35 -12.39 0.71 -11.35
CA PRO A 35 -11.90 1.11 -10.02
C PRO A 35 -12.65 2.32 -9.45
N THR A 36 -13.39 3.08 -10.27
CA THR A 36 -14.25 4.19 -9.81
C THR A 36 -15.57 3.75 -9.20
N ASP A 37 -15.94 2.47 -9.34
CA ASP A 37 -17.07 1.88 -8.61
C ASP A 37 -16.63 1.54 -7.19
N ALA A 38 -17.15 2.27 -6.21
CA ALA A 38 -16.77 2.09 -4.81
C ALA A 38 -17.19 0.73 -4.24
N GLU A 39 -18.30 0.15 -4.71
CA GLU A 39 -18.78 -1.16 -4.23
C GLU A 39 -17.84 -2.29 -4.66
N LEU A 40 -17.21 -2.13 -5.82
CA LEU A 40 -16.18 -3.07 -6.31
C LEU A 40 -14.79 -2.74 -5.75
N ALA A 41 -14.42 -1.46 -5.71
CA ALA A 41 -13.07 -1.02 -5.38
C ALA A 41 -12.71 -1.21 -3.90
N ILE A 42 -13.66 -1.05 -2.98
CA ILE A 42 -13.41 -1.23 -1.53
C ILE A 42 -13.03 -2.69 -1.21
N PRO A 43 -13.84 -3.71 -1.55
CA PRO A 43 -13.47 -5.10 -1.29
C PRO A 43 -12.24 -5.53 -2.09
N ALA A 44 -12.08 -5.07 -3.33
CA ALA A 44 -10.87 -5.31 -4.12
C ALA A 44 -9.61 -4.73 -3.43
N GLY A 45 -9.70 -3.52 -2.88
CA GLY A 45 -8.61 -2.87 -2.15
C GLY A 45 -8.24 -3.63 -0.88
N ALA A 46 -9.24 -4.12 -0.14
CA ALA A 46 -9.03 -4.95 1.04
C ALA A 46 -8.35 -6.29 0.68
N TYR A 47 -8.80 -6.94 -0.39
CA TYR A 47 -8.17 -8.15 -0.92
C TYR A 47 -6.71 -7.90 -1.32
N TYR A 48 -6.44 -6.82 -2.06
CA TYR A 48 -5.09 -6.48 -2.46
C TYR A 48 -4.19 -6.19 -1.25
N MET A 49 -4.67 -5.45 -0.25
CA MET A 49 -3.95 -5.23 1.01
C MET A 49 -3.61 -6.55 1.73
N ALA A 50 -4.54 -7.52 1.76
CA ALA A 50 -4.28 -8.84 2.32
C ALA A 50 -3.16 -9.58 1.57
N LYS A 51 -3.14 -9.51 0.23
CA LYS A 51 -2.02 -10.04 -0.58
C LYS A 51 -0.70 -9.39 -0.22
N LEU A 52 -0.67 -8.06 -0.07
CA LEU A 52 0.56 -7.33 0.29
C LEU A 52 1.06 -7.72 1.69
N ARG A 53 0.16 -7.95 2.65
CA ARG A 53 0.53 -8.48 3.97
C ARG A 53 1.19 -9.86 3.87
N ASN A 54 0.73 -10.72 2.96
CA ASN A 54 1.24 -12.08 2.76
C ASN A 54 2.64 -12.15 2.14
N ILE A 55 3.18 -11.04 1.62
CA ILE A 55 4.58 -10.95 1.17
C ILE A 55 5.53 -11.01 2.38
N TRP A 56 5.10 -10.50 3.53
CA TRP A 56 5.92 -10.34 4.73
C TRP A 56 5.84 -11.57 5.67
N LYS A 57 6.29 -12.72 5.15
CA LYS A 57 6.19 -14.03 5.81
C LYS A 57 7.09 -14.22 7.03
N TRP A 58 8.25 -13.55 7.07
CA TRP A 58 9.20 -13.68 8.16
C TRP A 58 8.69 -13.04 9.47
N PRO A 59 9.03 -13.61 10.65
CA PRO A 59 8.62 -13.09 11.94
C PRO A 59 8.92 -11.60 12.10
N ARG A 60 7.88 -10.83 12.43
CA ARG A 60 7.90 -9.40 12.71
C ARG A 60 6.66 -9.03 13.52
N PRO A 61 6.69 -7.91 14.26
CA PRO A 61 5.49 -7.36 14.89
C PRO A 61 4.35 -7.20 13.88
N GLU A 62 3.11 -7.44 14.31
CA GLU A 62 1.93 -7.29 13.45
C GLU A 62 1.89 -5.89 12.82
N GLU A 63 2.18 -4.88 13.64
CA GLU A 63 2.11 -3.49 13.21
C GLU A 63 3.08 -3.22 12.06
N ASP A 64 4.32 -3.72 12.17
CA ASP A 64 5.33 -3.64 11.12
C ASP A 64 4.87 -4.35 9.84
N ARG A 65 4.25 -5.53 9.97
CA ARG A 65 3.70 -6.27 8.82
C ARG A 65 2.68 -5.44 8.07
N HIS A 66 1.76 -4.80 8.79
CA HIS A 66 0.74 -3.97 8.15
C HIS A 66 1.33 -2.67 7.59
N ASN A 67 2.24 -2.01 8.31
CA ASN A 67 2.86 -0.77 7.87
C ASN A 67 3.68 -0.98 6.60
N LEU A 68 4.39 -2.11 6.49
CA LEU A 68 5.10 -2.49 5.27
C LEU A 68 4.16 -2.85 4.11
N ALA A 69 3.00 -3.47 4.38
CA ALA A 69 1.97 -3.69 3.37
C ALA A 69 1.38 -2.36 2.86
N MET A 70 1.14 -1.39 3.75
CA MET A 70 0.73 -0.03 3.36
C MET A 70 1.81 0.68 2.53
N ALA A 71 3.08 0.55 2.89
CA ALA A 71 4.19 1.10 2.09
C ALA A 71 4.27 0.44 0.70
N CYS A 72 4.08 -0.88 0.63
CA CYS A 72 3.95 -1.60 -0.63
C CYS A 72 2.78 -1.10 -1.48
N TYR A 73 1.65 -0.78 -0.86
CA TYR A 73 0.47 -0.27 -1.57
C TYR A 73 0.77 1.08 -2.23
N ASN A 74 1.50 1.96 -1.55
CA ASN A 74 1.84 3.29 -2.08
C ASN A 74 3.00 3.29 -3.09
N ALA A 75 4.09 2.56 -2.81
CA ALA A 75 5.33 2.65 -3.61
C ALA A 75 5.63 1.40 -4.46
N GLY A 76 4.78 0.37 -4.37
CA GLY A 76 5.03 -0.94 -4.95
C GLY A 76 6.00 -1.79 -4.11
N CYS A 77 5.66 -3.07 -3.88
CA CYS A 77 6.49 -3.94 -3.03
C CYS A 77 7.91 -4.16 -3.55
N GLY A 78 8.15 -4.10 -4.86
CA GLY A 78 9.49 -4.21 -5.41
C GLY A 78 10.45 -3.17 -4.82
N ASN A 79 9.97 -1.93 -4.60
CA ASN A 79 10.77 -0.86 -4.01
C ASN A 79 11.01 -1.08 -2.51
N ILE A 80 9.98 -1.52 -1.76
CA ILE A 80 10.13 -1.78 -0.33
C ILE A 80 11.08 -2.97 -0.08
N LEU A 81 11.02 -4.02 -0.91
CA LEU A 81 11.94 -5.17 -0.84
C LEU A 81 13.38 -4.81 -1.27
N LYS A 82 13.55 -3.85 -2.19
CA LYS A 82 14.89 -3.30 -2.52
C LYS A 82 15.44 -2.51 -1.34
N ALA A 83 14.63 -1.66 -0.70
CA ALA A 83 15.03 -0.90 0.47
C ALA A 83 15.41 -1.82 1.65
N GLN A 84 14.64 -2.89 1.87
CA GLN A 84 14.96 -3.90 2.87
C GLN A 84 16.35 -4.53 2.61
N ARG A 85 16.63 -4.92 1.36
CA ARG A 85 17.93 -5.50 0.99
C ARG A 85 19.07 -4.50 1.19
N LEU A 86 18.86 -3.25 0.79
CA LEU A 86 19.85 -2.18 0.96
C LEU A 86 20.22 -1.96 2.44
N CYS A 87 19.25 -2.06 3.33
CA CYS A 87 19.45 -1.89 4.77
C CYS A 87 19.94 -3.15 5.50
N GLY A 88 20.42 -4.19 4.79
CA GLY A 88 20.92 -5.41 5.42
C GLY A 88 19.83 -6.39 5.88
N ASN A 89 18.67 -6.37 5.24
CA ASN A 89 17.51 -7.24 5.51
C ASN A 89 16.92 -7.16 6.94
N PRO A 90 16.68 -5.96 7.51
CA PRO A 90 16.01 -5.86 8.80
C PRO A 90 14.56 -6.35 8.69
N SER A 91 13.98 -6.75 9.83
CA SER A 91 12.60 -7.25 9.87
C SER A 91 11.54 -6.15 10.11
N ARG A 92 11.94 -5.08 10.81
CA ARG A 92 11.05 -3.98 11.25
C ARG A 92 10.82 -2.94 10.14
N TYR A 93 9.69 -2.25 10.18
CA TYR A 93 9.30 -1.21 9.22
C TYR A 93 10.30 -0.06 9.20
N GLU A 94 10.60 0.52 10.36
CA GLU A 94 11.36 1.77 10.44
C GLU A 94 12.77 1.66 9.82
N PRO A 95 13.59 0.64 10.13
CA PRO A 95 14.88 0.46 9.47
C PRO A 95 14.76 0.28 7.95
N ILE A 96 13.75 -0.43 7.45
CA ILE A 96 13.54 -0.59 5.99
C ILE A 96 13.26 0.78 5.35
N MET A 97 12.44 1.61 6.00
CA MET A 97 12.04 2.91 5.45
C MET A 97 13.18 3.94 5.45
N GLN A 98 14.20 3.79 6.30
CA GLN A 98 15.40 4.63 6.28
C GLN A 98 16.18 4.50 4.96
N CYS A 99 16.15 3.32 4.33
CA CYS A 99 16.79 3.07 3.03
C CYS A 99 15.90 3.37 1.82
N LEU A 100 14.62 3.71 2.02
CA LEU A 100 13.70 3.95 0.90
C LEU A 100 14.08 5.18 0.03
N PRO A 101 14.61 6.28 0.58
CA PRO A 101 15.10 7.42 -0.22
C PRO A 101 16.15 7.04 -1.25
N ASP A 102 17.03 6.08 -0.94
CA ASP A 102 18.06 5.63 -1.88
C ASP A 102 17.50 4.75 -3.02
N VAL A 103 16.27 4.27 -2.88
CA VAL A 103 15.58 3.45 -3.90
C VAL A 103 14.62 4.28 -4.75
N THR A 104 13.92 5.25 -4.15
CA THR A 104 12.81 5.97 -4.80
C THR A 104 13.02 7.49 -4.87
N GLY A 105 14.16 7.98 -4.37
CA GLY A 105 14.50 9.39 -4.36
C GLY A 105 13.45 10.23 -3.65
N LYS A 106 13.05 11.34 -4.29
CA LYS A 106 12.05 12.29 -3.75
C LYS A 106 10.69 11.66 -3.42
N HIS A 107 10.34 10.54 -4.07
CA HIS A 107 9.05 9.87 -3.84
C HIS A 107 8.98 9.17 -2.48
N ALA A 108 10.12 8.84 -1.87
CA ALA A 108 10.17 8.22 -0.54
C ALA A 108 9.43 9.03 0.53
N LYS A 109 9.45 10.37 0.44
CA LYS A 109 8.78 11.25 1.40
C LYS A 109 7.29 10.96 1.50
N GLU A 110 6.63 10.72 0.37
CA GLU A 110 5.21 10.40 0.33
C GLU A 110 4.93 9.05 1.03
N THR A 111 5.72 8.03 0.68
CA THR A 111 5.58 6.66 1.18
C THR A 111 5.87 6.55 2.67
N MET A 112 6.95 7.20 3.15
CA MET A 112 7.30 7.26 4.56
C MET A 112 6.19 7.91 5.40
N GLY A 113 5.47 8.87 4.82
CA GLY A 113 4.32 9.49 5.46
C GLY A 113 3.00 8.71 5.31
N TYR A 114 2.94 7.66 4.47
CA TYR A 114 1.67 7.00 4.11
C TYR A 114 1.08 6.20 5.29
N ALA A 115 1.83 5.22 5.82
CA ALA A 115 1.38 4.40 6.95
C ALA A 115 1.07 5.23 8.21
N PRO A 116 1.91 6.20 8.65
CA PRO A 116 1.60 7.05 9.81
C PRO A 116 0.30 7.86 9.65
N ARG A 117 0.01 8.38 8.45
CA ARG A 117 -1.24 9.11 8.17
C ARG A 117 -2.47 8.21 8.33
N ILE A 118 -2.41 7.01 7.76
CA ILE A 118 -3.52 6.04 7.86
C ILE A 118 -3.73 5.61 9.32
N ARG A 119 -2.66 5.29 10.06
CA ARG A 119 -2.75 4.93 11.48
C ARG A 119 -3.38 6.03 12.33
N ARG A 120 -3.06 7.29 12.05
CA ARG A 120 -3.70 8.44 12.72
C ARG A 120 -5.19 8.50 12.42
N ILE A 121 -5.60 8.35 11.16
CA ILE A 121 -7.03 8.34 10.78
C ILE A 121 -7.74 7.16 11.44
N TYR A 122 -7.16 5.96 11.39
CA TYR A 122 -7.71 4.77 12.02
C TYR A 122 -7.93 4.96 13.52
N LYS A 123 -6.95 5.55 14.23
CA LYS A 123 -7.07 5.82 15.66
C LYS A 123 -8.27 6.74 15.96
N ARG A 124 -8.47 7.79 15.17
CA ARG A 124 -9.61 8.70 15.30
C ARG A 124 -10.96 8.04 15.01
N LEU A 125 -11.00 7.07 14.10
CA LEU A 125 -12.26 6.40 13.74
C LEU A 125 -12.67 5.31 14.74
N VAL A 126 -11.70 4.75 15.48
CA VAL A 126 -11.93 3.59 16.34
C VAL A 126 -11.97 3.95 17.83
N TYR A 127 -11.26 5.00 18.24
CA TYR A 127 -11.08 5.32 19.66
C TYR A 127 -11.50 6.74 20.04
N GLU A 128 -11.93 7.56 19.08
CA GLU A 128 -12.47 8.91 19.30
C GLU A 128 -13.92 8.94 18.80
#